data_AF-A0A238VA57-F1
#
_entry.id   AF-A0A238VA57-F1
#
_cell.length_a   1.000
_cell.length_b   1.000
_cell.length_c   1.000
_cell.angle_alpha   90.00
_cell.angle_beta   90.00
_cell.angle_gamma   90.00
#
_symmetry.space_group_name_H-M   'P 1'
#
loop_
_entity.id
_entity.type
_entity.pdbx_description
1 polymer ?
#
loop_
_entity_poly.entity_id
_entity_poly.type
_entity_poly.pdbx_seq_one_letter_code
_entity_poly.pdbx_strand_id
1 'polypeptide(L)'
;MLSIDGVSDLWDQLLGAQPDPPGLVVALTAVAGLLAVAFRPAWRVARNAVTIAHEGGHALFALLTGRRLRGIRLEFDTSGLTLSSGRPTGFGMILTLLGGYIAPSLVGVLGAWLLGGNRITLLLWLAVALLLLMLINIRNLFGVISLLVTGAIVFAVSWYASPEVQSAFAYAGVWFLLFGGVRPVFELQSLRGRGRMRDSDPDQLARITHVPALFWVGVFLVVNLGALVIGTFLLAGQWLPASI
;
A
#
# COMPACT_ATOMS: atom_id res chain seq x y z
N MET A 1 2.79 26.67 21.76
CA MET A 1 3.07 25.86 22.96
C MET A 1 1.82 25.01 23.16
N LEU A 2 1.86 23.72 22.81
CA LEU A 2 0.72 22.82 23.00
C LEU A 2 0.55 22.62 24.51
N SER A 3 -0.64 22.92 25.07
CA SER A 3 -0.96 22.60 26.47
C SER A 3 -0.90 21.08 26.68
N ILE A 4 -0.61 20.63 27.90
CA ILE A 4 -0.65 19.20 28.25
C ILE A 4 -2.02 18.61 27.90
N ASP A 5 -3.09 19.36 28.13
CA ASP A 5 -4.48 18.97 27.79
C ASP A 5 -4.68 18.77 26.28
N GLY A 6 -4.08 19.64 25.46
CA GLY A 6 -4.14 19.51 24.00
C GLY A 6 -3.32 18.33 23.46
N VAL A 7 -2.32 17.86 24.20
CA VAL A 7 -1.56 16.65 23.86
C VAL A 7 -2.35 15.40 24.26
N SER A 8 -3.00 15.38 25.43
CA SER A 8 -3.88 14.25 25.83
C SER A 8 -5.10 14.12 24.92
N ASP A 9 -5.75 15.23 24.56
CA ASP A 9 -6.91 15.21 23.65
C ASP A 9 -6.54 14.66 22.27
N LEU A 10 -5.34 15.00 21.78
CA LEU A 10 -4.82 14.47 20.52
C LEU A 10 -4.55 12.95 20.63
N TRP A 11 -4.00 12.48 21.75
CA TRP A 11 -3.77 11.05 21.97
C TRP A 11 -5.08 10.26 22.04
N ASP A 12 -6.07 10.78 22.76
CA ASP A 12 -7.38 10.16 22.88
C ASP A 12 -8.12 10.16 21.53
N GLN A 13 -7.96 11.20 20.70
CA GLN A 13 -8.53 11.25 19.37
C GLN A 13 -7.82 10.29 18.38
N LEU A 14 -6.49 10.17 18.46
CA LEU A 14 -5.71 9.29 17.58
C LEU A 14 -5.90 7.81 17.94
N LEU A 15 -5.94 7.50 19.23
CA LEU A 15 -6.08 6.14 19.74
C LEU A 15 -7.55 5.76 19.97
N GLY A 16 -8.48 6.70 19.92
CA GLY A 16 -9.91 6.43 20.09
C GLY A 16 -10.43 5.40 19.08
N ALA A 17 -11.27 4.49 19.58
CA ALA A 17 -12.01 3.57 18.73
C ALA A 17 -13.27 4.26 18.20
N GLN A 18 -13.51 4.14 16.89
CA GLN A 18 -14.77 4.55 16.27
C GLN A 18 -15.80 3.40 16.34
N PRO A 19 -17.12 3.67 16.25
CA PRO A 19 -18.10 2.60 16.13
C PRO A 19 -17.87 1.76 14.87
N ASP A 20 -18.18 0.46 14.95
CA ASP A 20 -18.12 -0.42 13.78
C ASP A 20 -19.03 0.11 12.66
N PRO A 21 -18.55 0.18 11.40
CA PRO A 21 -19.41 0.56 10.29
C PRO A 21 -20.45 -0.53 10.02
N PRO A 22 -21.63 -0.18 9.50
CA PRO A 22 -22.60 -1.16 9.04
C PRO A 22 -21.97 -2.12 8.02
N GLY A 23 -22.29 -3.42 8.09
CA GLY A 23 -21.77 -4.42 7.13
C GLY A 23 -22.03 -4.05 5.66
N LEU A 24 -23.10 -3.30 5.38
CA LEU A 24 -23.37 -2.75 4.05
C LEU A 24 -22.27 -1.78 3.58
N VAL A 25 -21.73 -0.93 4.45
CA VAL A 25 -20.62 -0.03 4.12
C VAL A 25 -19.36 -0.84 3.79
N VAL A 26 -19.08 -1.89 4.54
CA VAL A 26 -17.95 -2.80 4.27
C VAL A 26 -18.11 -3.47 2.90
N ALA A 27 -19.31 -3.95 2.56
CA ALA A 27 -19.59 -4.55 1.26
C ALA A 27 -19.50 -3.54 0.10
N LEU A 28 -20.09 -2.35 0.25
CA LEU A 28 -20.06 -1.30 -0.77
C LEU A 28 -18.63 -0.80 -1.03
N THR A 29 -17.82 -0.66 0.02
CA THR A 29 -16.41 -0.25 -0.12
C THR A 29 -15.55 -1.35 -0.71
N ALA A 30 -15.84 -2.63 -0.44
CA ALA A 30 -15.20 -3.76 -1.13
C ALA A 30 -15.49 -3.74 -2.63
N VAL A 31 -16.76 -3.53 -3.02
CA VAL A 31 -17.17 -3.39 -4.42
C VAL A 31 -16.49 -2.18 -5.05
N ALA A 32 -16.46 -1.03 -4.37
CA ALA A 32 -15.80 0.18 -4.87
C ALA A 32 -14.29 -0.04 -5.09
N GLY A 33 -13.60 -0.66 -4.14
CA GLY A 33 -12.18 -1.02 -4.26
C GLY A 33 -11.93 -1.98 -5.43
N LEU A 34 -12.76 -3.01 -5.57
CA LEU A 34 -12.69 -3.94 -6.69
C LEU A 34 -12.92 -3.25 -8.03
N LEU A 35 -13.94 -2.38 -8.14
CA LEU A 35 -14.23 -1.63 -9.36
C LEU A 35 -13.10 -0.66 -9.72
N ALA A 36 -12.49 0.01 -8.74
CA ALA A 36 -11.32 0.86 -8.96
C ALA A 36 -10.14 0.08 -9.56
N VAL A 37 -10.00 -1.20 -9.20
CA VAL A 37 -8.97 -2.10 -9.72
C VAL A 37 -9.40 -2.81 -11.01
N ALA A 38 -10.67 -3.13 -11.24
CA ALA A 38 -11.13 -3.87 -12.41
C ALA A 38 -11.40 -2.95 -13.62
N PHE A 39 -11.95 -1.77 -13.38
CA PHE A 39 -12.32 -0.82 -14.44
C PHE A 39 -11.12 -0.03 -14.92
N ARG A 40 -10.71 -0.27 -16.19
CA ARG A 40 -9.47 0.30 -16.76
C ARG A 40 -9.34 1.82 -16.62
N PRO A 41 -10.37 2.66 -16.88
CA PRO A 41 -10.25 4.10 -16.72
C PRO A 41 -9.95 4.51 -15.27
N ALA A 42 -10.63 3.93 -14.29
CA ALA A 42 -10.37 4.19 -12.88
C ALA A 42 -8.96 3.74 -12.47
N TRP A 43 -8.56 2.53 -12.88
CA TRP A 43 -7.23 1.98 -12.57
C TRP A 43 -6.09 2.86 -13.07
N ARG A 44 -6.21 3.47 -14.26
CA ARG A 44 -5.15 4.33 -14.82
C ARG A 44 -4.79 5.48 -13.88
N VAL A 45 -5.76 6.02 -13.16
CA VAL A 45 -5.54 7.09 -12.19
C VAL A 45 -5.14 6.51 -10.83
N ALA A 46 -5.93 5.55 -10.34
CA ALA A 46 -5.79 5.00 -9.00
C ALA A 46 -4.47 4.22 -8.79
N ARG A 47 -3.91 3.60 -9.84
CA ARG A 47 -2.67 2.80 -9.74
C ARG A 47 -1.47 3.59 -9.21
N ASN A 48 -1.47 4.93 -9.30
CA ASN A 48 -0.43 5.77 -8.70
C ASN A 48 -0.27 5.50 -7.19
N ALA A 49 -1.38 5.29 -6.47
CA ALA A 49 -1.32 4.97 -5.04
C ALA A 49 -0.66 3.60 -4.78
N VAL A 50 -0.89 2.62 -5.66
CA VAL A 50 -0.21 1.32 -5.61
C VAL A 50 1.28 1.48 -5.92
N THR A 51 1.64 2.29 -6.92
CA THR A 51 3.06 2.60 -7.23
C THR A 51 3.75 3.29 -6.05
N ILE A 52 3.08 4.24 -5.37
CA ILE A 52 3.61 4.86 -4.15
C ILE A 52 3.90 3.80 -3.09
N ALA A 53 2.94 2.91 -2.81
CA ALA A 53 3.14 1.83 -1.83
C ALA A 53 4.23 0.84 -2.26
N HIS A 54 4.35 0.55 -3.55
CA HIS A 54 5.40 -0.30 -4.14
C HIS A 54 6.80 0.29 -3.92
N GLU A 55 7.03 1.54 -4.31
CA GLU A 55 8.30 2.22 -4.09
C GLU A 55 8.61 2.41 -2.59
N GLY A 56 7.59 2.70 -1.80
CA GLY A 56 7.68 2.72 -0.34
C GLY A 56 8.14 1.38 0.24
N GLY A 57 7.68 0.27 -0.34
CA GLY A 57 8.11 -1.09 -0.01
C GLY A 57 9.60 -1.32 -0.25
N HIS A 58 10.09 -0.98 -1.45
CA HIS A 58 11.53 -1.03 -1.74
C HIS A 58 12.33 -0.22 -0.73
N ALA A 59 11.90 1.02 -0.46
CA ALA A 59 12.58 1.91 0.47
C ALA A 59 12.60 1.35 1.89
N LEU A 60 11.47 0.85 2.39
CA LEU A 60 11.34 0.28 3.73
C LEU A 60 12.27 -0.93 3.91
N PHE A 61 12.17 -1.92 3.03
CA PHE A 61 13.00 -3.13 3.14
C PHE A 61 14.49 -2.83 2.91
N ALA A 62 14.82 -1.83 2.09
CA ALA A 62 16.19 -1.36 1.96
C ALA A 62 16.72 -0.81 3.30
N LEU A 63 15.97 0.08 3.95
CA LEU A 63 16.36 0.66 5.24
C LEU A 63 16.46 -0.39 6.34
N LEU A 64 15.47 -1.28 6.46
CA LEU A 64 15.46 -2.36 7.46
C LEU A 64 16.62 -3.34 7.31
N THR A 65 17.20 -3.46 6.11
CA THR A 65 18.35 -4.33 5.83
C THR A 65 19.68 -3.59 5.81
N GLY A 66 19.71 -2.36 6.32
CA GLY A 66 20.92 -1.54 6.45
C GLY A 66 21.42 -0.93 5.14
N ARG A 67 20.63 -0.97 4.06
CA ARG A 67 20.94 -0.25 2.81
C ARG A 67 20.57 1.23 2.98
N ARG A 68 21.31 2.10 2.31
CA ARG A 68 21.07 3.55 2.36
C ARG A 68 20.19 3.99 1.20
N LEU A 69 19.05 4.58 1.50
CA LEU A 69 18.17 5.19 0.50
C LEU A 69 18.84 6.44 -0.10
N ARG A 70 18.81 6.56 -1.43
CA ARG A 70 19.37 7.71 -2.17
C ARG A 70 18.28 8.61 -2.73
N GLY A 71 17.13 8.04 -3.04
CA GLY A 71 15.95 8.78 -3.46
C GLY A 71 14.94 7.88 -4.15
N ILE A 72 13.74 8.42 -4.32
CA ILE A 72 12.62 7.78 -5.01
C ILE A 72 12.21 8.67 -6.17
N ARG A 73 11.84 8.08 -7.31
CA ARG A 73 11.20 8.77 -8.42
C ARG A 73 9.91 8.05 -8.75
N LEU A 74 8.87 8.83 -9.06
CA LEU A 74 7.58 8.33 -9.53
C LEU A 74 7.34 8.95 -10.90
N GLU A 75 6.95 8.18 -11.90
CA GLU A 75 6.77 8.69 -13.25
C GLU A 75 5.29 8.71 -13.66
N PHE A 76 4.94 9.58 -14.61
CA PHE A 76 3.56 9.75 -15.08
C PHE A 76 3.00 8.47 -15.74
N ASP A 77 3.88 7.68 -16.35
CA ASP A 77 3.53 6.36 -16.87
C ASP A 77 3.34 5.30 -15.77
N THR A 78 3.31 5.75 -14.50
CA THR A 78 3.06 4.97 -13.29
C THR A 78 4.13 3.89 -13.03
N SER A 79 5.30 4.05 -13.64
CA SER A 79 6.54 3.42 -13.18
C SER A 79 7.12 4.19 -11.99
N GLY A 80 8.01 3.53 -11.26
CA GLY A 80 8.76 4.14 -10.18
C GLY A 80 10.18 3.61 -10.15
N LEU A 81 11.04 4.33 -9.43
CA LEU A 81 12.42 3.95 -9.23
C LEU A 81 12.88 4.34 -7.84
N THR A 82 13.10 3.34 -7.00
CA THR A 82 13.74 3.49 -5.70
C THR A 82 15.23 3.19 -5.79
N LEU A 83 16.04 4.23 -5.61
CA LEU A 83 17.50 4.13 -5.61
C LEU A 83 18.01 3.90 -4.18
N SER A 84 18.69 2.78 -3.96
CA SER A 84 19.39 2.47 -2.71
C SER A 84 20.83 2.05 -2.96
N SER A 85 21.73 2.34 -2.01
CA SER A 85 23.14 1.93 -2.04
C SER A 85 23.46 0.95 -0.92
N GLY A 86 24.24 -0.07 -1.23
CA GLY A 86 24.61 -1.19 -0.35
C GLY A 86 25.16 -2.34 -1.20
N ARG A 87 25.29 -3.54 -0.61
CA ARG A 87 25.69 -4.73 -1.38
C ARG A 87 24.65 -5.01 -2.48
N PRO A 88 25.04 -5.14 -3.77
CA PRO A 88 24.09 -5.32 -4.87
C PRO A 88 23.48 -6.73 -4.92
N THR A 89 23.92 -7.64 -4.05
CA THR A 89 23.45 -9.02 -3.93
C THR A 89 23.26 -9.41 -2.45
N GLY A 90 22.70 -10.59 -2.22
CA GLY A 90 22.47 -11.15 -0.90
C GLY A 90 21.13 -10.75 -0.28
N PHE A 91 20.93 -11.16 0.98
CA PHE A 91 19.64 -11.11 1.68
C PHE A 91 18.99 -9.72 1.66
N GLY A 92 19.76 -8.65 1.92
CA GLY A 92 19.23 -7.29 1.91
C GLY A 92 18.66 -6.87 0.55
N MET A 93 19.35 -7.21 -0.55
CA MET A 93 18.86 -6.91 -1.91
C MET A 93 17.64 -7.77 -2.26
N ILE A 94 17.63 -9.05 -1.85
CA ILE A 94 16.47 -9.95 -2.04
C ILE A 94 15.24 -9.34 -1.37
N LEU A 95 15.33 -8.95 -0.10
CA LEU A 95 14.21 -8.33 0.62
C LEU A 95 13.79 -6.99 0.01
N THR A 96 14.74 -6.15 -0.42
CA THR A 96 14.41 -4.91 -1.14
C THR A 96 13.58 -5.19 -2.38
N LEU A 97 14.00 -6.13 -3.24
CA LEU A 97 13.29 -6.48 -4.47
C LEU A 97 11.94 -7.16 -4.20
N LEU A 98 11.84 -7.97 -3.14
CA LEU A 98 10.57 -8.54 -2.73
C LEU A 98 9.58 -7.46 -2.28
N GLY A 99 10.09 -6.46 -1.56
CA GLY A 99 9.31 -5.41 -0.91
C GLY A 99 8.37 -4.66 -1.84
N GLY A 100 8.76 -4.41 -3.08
CA GLY A 100 7.95 -3.66 -4.04
C GLY A 100 6.58 -4.30 -4.28
N TYR A 101 6.56 -5.54 -4.75
CA TYR A 101 5.31 -6.22 -5.13
C TYR A 101 4.44 -6.66 -3.96
N ILE A 102 4.99 -6.82 -2.76
CA ILE A 102 4.22 -7.28 -1.60
C ILE A 102 3.73 -6.12 -0.71
N ALA A 103 4.41 -4.97 -0.73
CA ALA A 103 4.09 -3.86 0.16
C ALA A 103 2.66 -3.34 0.07
N PRO A 104 2.04 -3.12 -1.12
CA PRO A 104 0.66 -2.65 -1.19
C PRO A 104 -0.31 -3.54 -0.40
N SER A 105 -0.23 -4.87 -0.58
CA SER A 105 -1.10 -5.79 0.14
C SER A 105 -0.76 -5.91 1.62
N LEU A 106 0.52 -5.83 2.00
CA LEU A 106 0.91 -5.82 3.42
C LEU A 106 0.42 -4.56 4.15
N VAL A 107 0.47 -3.40 3.50
CA VAL A 107 -0.13 -2.16 4.01
C VAL A 107 -1.65 -2.32 4.09
N GLY A 108 -2.28 -2.97 3.10
CA GLY A 108 -3.69 -3.35 3.16
C GLY A 108 -4.02 -4.22 4.37
N VAL A 109 -3.22 -5.25 4.67
CA VAL A 109 -3.42 -6.13 5.85
C VAL A 109 -3.25 -5.35 7.16
N LEU A 110 -2.22 -4.50 7.25
CA LEU A 110 -2.04 -3.63 8.41
C LEU A 110 -3.24 -2.69 8.61
N GLY A 111 -3.74 -2.11 7.52
CA GLY A 111 -4.95 -1.29 7.54
C GLY A 111 -6.18 -2.08 7.97
N ALA A 112 -6.37 -3.30 7.45
CA ALA A 112 -7.47 -4.18 7.84
C ALA A 112 -7.41 -4.54 9.34
N TRP A 113 -6.23 -4.80 9.87
CA TRP A 113 -6.02 -5.06 11.30
C TRP A 113 -6.37 -3.83 12.16
N LEU A 114 -5.94 -2.63 11.76
CA LEU A 114 -6.29 -1.39 12.47
C LEU A 114 -7.79 -1.09 12.40
N LEU A 115 -8.42 -1.34 11.25
CA LEU A 115 -9.87 -1.17 11.07
C LEU A 115 -10.67 -2.16 11.91
N GLY A 116 -10.23 -3.42 12.02
CA GLY A 116 -10.86 -4.41 12.91
C GLY A 116 -10.72 -4.07 14.40
N GLY A 117 -9.74 -3.24 14.77
CA GLY A 117 -9.61 -2.64 16.10
C GLY A 117 -10.25 -1.26 16.23
N ASN A 118 -11.03 -0.83 15.22
CA ASN A 118 -11.70 0.47 15.15
C ASN A 118 -10.78 1.69 15.22
N ARG A 119 -9.49 1.53 14.85
CA ARG A 119 -8.46 2.58 14.86
C ARG A 119 -8.39 3.32 13.52
N ILE A 120 -9.53 3.85 13.06
CA ILE A 120 -9.68 4.49 11.75
C ILE A 120 -8.84 5.77 11.67
N THR A 121 -8.93 6.64 12.67
CA THR A 121 -8.14 7.88 12.75
C THR A 121 -6.65 7.57 12.67
N LEU A 122 -6.17 6.62 13.49
CA LEU A 122 -4.77 6.19 13.50
C LEU A 122 -4.29 5.73 12.12
N LEU A 123 -5.09 4.92 11.41
CA LEU A 123 -4.76 4.47 10.06
C LEU A 123 -4.56 5.65 9.09
N LEU A 124 -5.48 6.62 9.09
CA LEU A 124 -5.39 7.78 8.20
C LEU A 124 -4.14 8.63 8.51
N TRP A 125 -3.82 8.83 9.78
CA TRP A 125 -2.63 9.57 10.19
C TRP A 125 -1.33 8.82 9.90
N LEU A 126 -1.30 7.49 10.06
CA LEU A 126 -0.17 6.68 9.63
C LEU A 126 0.04 6.79 8.12
N ALA A 127 -1.03 6.78 7.33
CA ALA A 127 -0.94 7.00 5.88
C ALA A 127 -0.36 8.39 5.55
N VAL A 128 -0.82 9.45 6.22
CA VAL A 128 -0.24 10.81 6.07
C VAL A 128 1.25 10.81 6.43
N ALA A 129 1.62 10.23 7.57
CA ALA A 129 3.02 10.16 8.00
C ALA A 129 3.90 9.41 6.99
N LEU A 130 3.44 8.28 6.47
CA LEU A 130 4.14 7.52 5.43
C LEU A 130 4.33 8.34 4.14
N LEU A 131 3.29 9.05 3.70
CA LEU A 131 3.36 9.93 2.52
C LEU A 131 4.36 11.08 2.73
N LEU A 132 4.41 11.67 3.92
CA LEU A 132 5.39 12.71 4.27
C LEU A 132 6.82 12.16 4.30
N LEU A 133 7.04 10.96 4.85
CA LEU A 133 8.34 10.30 4.83
C LEU A 133 8.82 10.01 3.40
N MET A 134 7.90 9.58 2.53
CA MET A 134 8.19 9.42 1.10
C MET A 134 8.50 10.76 0.43
N LEU A 135 7.78 11.84 0.78
CA LEU A 135 7.96 13.17 0.21
C LEU A 135 9.38 13.72 0.48
N ILE A 136 9.97 13.42 1.64
CA ILE A 136 11.37 13.80 1.94
C ILE A 136 12.36 13.14 0.96
N ASN A 137 12.00 11.96 0.44
CA ASN A 137 12.88 11.14 -0.39
C ASN A 137 12.59 11.25 -1.89
N ILE A 138 11.48 11.86 -2.30
CA ILE A 138 11.11 12.01 -3.70
C ILE A 138 12.03 13.01 -4.41
N ARG A 139 12.48 12.67 -5.61
CA ARG A 139 13.51 13.43 -6.35
C ARG A 139 13.03 13.96 -7.70
N ASN A 140 11.73 13.96 -7.97
CA ASN A 140 11.17 14.46 -9.22
C ASN A 140 9.79 15.14 -9.02
N LEU A 141 9.46 16.09 -9.90
CA LEU A 141 8.28 16.96 -9.75
C LEU A 141 6.96 16.18 -9.76
N PHE A 142 6.79 15.22 -10.68
CA PHE A 142 5.57 14.42 -10.74
C PHE A 142 5.33 13.66 -9.43
N GLY A 143 6.39 13.08 -8.85
CA GLY A 143 6.28 12.40 -7.56
C GLY A 143 5.92 13.35 -6.42
N VAL A 144 6.49 14.56 -6.39
CA VAL A 144 6.10 15.61 -5.42
C VAL A 144 4.60 15.91 -5.54
N ILE A 145 4.12 16.21 -6.75
CA ILE A 145 2.71 16.53 -6.98
C ILE A 145 1.81 15.34 -6.58
N SER A 146 2.19 14.12 -6.97
CA SER A 146 1.42 12.91 -6.65
C SER A 146 1.29 12.68 -5.15
N LEU A 147 2.39 12.84 -4.40
CA LEU A 147 2.40 12.71 -2.94
C LEU A 147 1.65 13.85 -2.26
N LEU A 148 1.77 15.09 -2.75
CA LEU A 148 1.02 16.23 -2.21
C LEU A 148 -0.48 16.08 -2.42
N VAL A 149 -0.92 15.70 -3.63
CA VAL A 149 -2.35 15.48 -3.93
C VAL A 149 -2.90 14.32 -3.10
N THR A 150 -2.20 13.19 -3.08
CA THR A 150 -2.64 12.01 -2.29
C THR A 150 -2.67 12.35 -0.80
N GLY A 151 -1.61 12.98 -0.28
CA GLY A 151 -1.51 13.38 1.12
C GLY A 151 -2.55 14.41 1.51
N ALA A 152 -2.84 15.40 0.65
CA ALA A 152 -3.87 16.39 0.90
C ALA A 152 -5.27 15.77 0.97
N ILE A 153 -5.59 14.80 0.10
CA ILE A 153 -6.87 14.08 0.14
C ILE A 153 -7.00 13.30 1.46
N VAL A 154 -5.99 12.50 1.80
CA VAL A 154 -6.02 11.68 3.04
C VAL A 154 -6.09 12.58 4.26
N PHE A 155 -5.29 13.65 4.31
CA PHE A 155 -5.31 14.63 5.40
C PHE A 155 -6.68 15.31 5.51
N ALA A 156 -7.24 15.79 4.40
CA ALA A 156 -8.53 16.47 4.40
C ALA A 156 -9.65 15.55 4.91
N VAL A 157 -9.66 14.28 4.50
CA VAL A 157 -10.61 13.29 5.04
C VAL A 157 -10.37 13.08 6.53
N SER A 158 -9.11 12.90 6.95
CA SER A 158 -8.77 12.64 8.36
C SER A 158 -9.15 13.78 9.30
N TRP A 159 -9.11 15.03 8.81
CA TRP A 159 -9.26 16.22 9.65
C TRP A 159 -10.68 16.82 9.58
N TYR A 160 -11.31 16.79 8.41
CA TYR A 160 -12.58 17.51 8.18
C TYR A 160 -13.79 16.61 7.97
N ALA A 161 -13.61 15.32 7.65
CA ALA A 161 -14.74 14.44 7.35
C ALA A 161 -15.37 13.87 8.62
N SER A 162 -16.67 13.57 8.55
CA SER A 162 -17.38 12.87 9.63
C SER A 162 -16.82 11.45 9.84
N PRO A 163 -17.03 10.83 11.02
CA PRO A 163 -16.57 9.46 11.29
C PRO A 163 -17.02 8.44 10.23
N GLU A 164 -18.24 8.57 9.73
CA GLU A 164 -18.79 7.67 8.70
C GLU A 164 -18.04 7.78 7.38
N VAL A 165 -17.69 9.01 6.98
CA VAL A 165 -16.92 9.27 5.75
C VAL A 165 -15.48 8.83 5.91
N GLN A 166 -14.86 9.06 7.07
CA GLN A 166 -13.52 8.55 7.39
C GLN A 166 -13.49 7.02 7.30
N SER A 167 -14.49 6.36 7.89
CA SER A 167 -14.62 4.91 7.83
C SER A 167 -14.79 4.41 6.40
N ALA A 168 -15.73 4.96 5.64
CA ALA A 168 -15.94 4.55 4.25
C ALA A 168 -14.68 4.74 3.39
N PHE A 169 -13.98 5.87 3.55
CA PHE A 169 -12.74 6.15 2.84
C PHE A 169 -11.62 5.18 3.23
N ALA A 170 -11.44 4.92 4.53
CA ALA A 170 -10.41 4.02 5.03
C ALA A 170 -10.65 2.58 4.56
N TYR A 171 -11.88 2.07 4.68
CA TYR A 171 -12.25 0.75 4.17
C TYR A 171 -12.05 0.65 2.65
N ALA A 172 -12.48 1.65 1.88
CA ALA A 172 -12.28 1.66 0.43
C ALA A 172 -10.79 1.66 0.05
N GLY A 173 -9.96 2.45 0.77
CA GLY A 173 -8.51 2.48 0.58
C GLY A 173 -7.83 1.15 0.91
N VAL A 174 -8.22 0.51 2.01
CA VAL A 174 -7.70 -0.81 2.39
C VAL A 174 -8.08 -1.88 1.37
N TRP A 175 -9.35 -1.96 0.98
CA TRP A 175 -9.79 -2.86 -0.08
C TRP A 175 -9.05 -2.62 -1.39
N PHE A 176 -8.91 -1.34 -1.77
CA PHE A 176 -8.17 -0.95 -2.97
C PHE A 176 -6.71 -1.43 -2.92
N LEU A 177 -6.01 -1.32 -1.79
CA LEU A 177 -4.64 -1.81 -1.66
C LEU A 177 -4.54 -3.33 -1.73
N LEU A 178 -5.47 -4.06 -1.11
CA LEU A 178 -5.53 -5.53 -1.14
C LEU A 178 -5.79 -6.06 -2.56
N PHE A 179 -6.76 -5.51 -3.28
CA PHE A 179 -7.02 -5.87 -4.68
C PHE A 179 -5.91 -5.34 -5.61
N GLY A 180 -5.44 -4.13 -5.33
CA GLY A 180 -4.46 -3.40 -6.11
C GLY A 180 -3.05 -3.96 -6.02
N GLY A 181 -2.71 -4.74 -4.99
CA GLY A 181 -1.45 -5.50 -4.95
C GLY A 181 -1.45 -6.73 -5.86
N VAL A 182 -2.62 -7.30 -6.15
CA VAL A 182 -2.75 -8.51 -6.98
C VAL A 182 -2.63 -8.18 -8.48
N ARG A 183 -3.34 -7.15 -8.96
CA ARG A 183 -3.40 -6.81 -10.39
C ARG A 183 -2.02 -6.55 -11.04
N PRO A 184 -1.10 -5.77 -10.44
CA PRO A 184 0.23 -5.52 -11.00
C PRO A 184 1.06 -6.78 -11.24
N VAL A 185 0.87 -7.85 -10.46
CA VAL A 185 1.60 -9.12 -10.66
C VAL A 185 1.23 -9.73 -12.03
N PHE A 186 -0.07 -9.68 -12.39
CA PHE A 186 -0.53 -10.13 -13.71
C PHE A 186 -0.10 -9.20 -14.85
N GLU A 187 -0.13 -7.88 -14.62
CA GLU A 187 0.34 -6.90 -15.60
C GLU A 187 1.84 -7.07 -15.89
N LEU A 188 2.64 -7.24 -14.84
CA LEU A 188 4.07 -7.57 -14.92
C LEU A 188 4.30 -8.83 -15.75
N GLN A 189 3.63 -9.93 -15.42
CA GLN A 189 3.85 -11.20 -16.11
C GLN A 189 3.43 -11.12 -17.59
N SER A 190 2.35 -10.41 -17.90
CA SER A 190 1.90 -10.16 -19.27
C SER A 190 2.94 -9.35 -20.08
N LEU A 191 3.54 -8.33 -19.48
CA LEU A 191 4.59 -7.52 -20.11
C LEU A 191 5.90 -8.29 -20.27
N ARG A 192 6.29 -9.07 -19.26
CA ARG A 192 7.47 -9.96 -19.30
C ARG A 192 7.35 -11.02 -20.40
N GLY A 193 6.18 -11.66 -20.52
CA GLY A 193 5.90 -12.64 -21.58
C GLY A 193 6.00 -12.06 -23.01
N ARG A 194 5.86 -10.73 -23.15
CA ARG A 194 6.04 -10.00 -24.42
C ARG A 194 7.44 -9.41 -24.60
N GLY A 195 8.37 -9.66 -23.68
CA GLY A 195 9.72 -9.11 -23.71
C GLY A 195 9.83 -7.60 -23.44
N ARG A 196 8.77 -6.96 -22.91
CA ARG A 196 8.65 -5.49 -22.77
C ARG A 196 9.06 -4.94 -21.39
N MET A 197 9.56 -5.79 -20.50
CA MET A 197 9.89 -5.41 -19.12
C MET A 197 11.13 -6.16 -18.63
N ARG A 198 12.26 -5.88 -19.29
CA ARG A 198 13.57 -6.40 -18.91
C ARG A 198 14.02 -5.68 -17.63
N ASP A 199 14.72 -6.40 -16.75
CA ASP A 199 15.23 -5.88 -15.47
C ASP A 199 14.19 -5.53 -14.40
N SER A 200 13.00 -6.13 -14.50
CA SER A 200 12.00 -6.10 -13.43
C SER A 200 12.50 -6.79 -12.15
N ASP A 201 11.86 -6.52 -11.01
CA ASP A 201 12.20 -7.17 -9.74
C ASP A 201 12.36 -8.69 -9.80
N PRO A 202 11.43 -9.48 -10.39
CA PRO A 202 11.63 -10.92 -10.48
C PRO A 202 12.81 -11.32 -11.38
N ASP A 203 13.17 -10.49 -12.38
CA ASP A 203 14.36 -10.74 -13.22
C ASP A 203 15.65 -10.44 -12.43
N GLN A 204 15.64 -9.38 -11.63
CA GLN A 204 16.75 -9.06 -10.73
C GLN A 204 16.91 -10.15 -9.65
N LEU A 205 15.80 -10.58 -9.04
CA LEU A 205 15.78 -11.69 -8.09
C LEU A 205 16.32 -12.96 -8.73
N ALA A 206 15.93 -13.26 -9.97
CA ALA A 206 16.44 -14.43 -10.68
C ALA A 206 17.94 -14.40 -10.90
N ARG A 207 18.50 -13.24 -11.23
CA ARG A 207 19.96 -13.08 -11.39
C ARG A 207 20.71 -13.25 -10.08
N ILE A 208 20.21 -12.69 -8.97
CA ILE A 208 20.93 -12.74 -7.69
C ILE A 208 20.73 -14.06 -6.91
N THR A 209 19.65 -14.78 -7.19
CA THR A 209 19.31 -16.06 -6.50
C THR A 209 19.53 -17.30 -7.35
N HIS A 210 19.71 -17.14 -8.67
CA HIS A 210 19.74 -18.23 -9.66
C HIS A 210 18.43 -19.05 -9.74
N VAL A 211 17.33 -18.55 -9.16
CA VAL A 211 15.99 -19.16 -9.23
C VAL A 211 15.19 -18.49 -10.35
N PRO A 212 14.46 -19.21 -11.21
CA PRO A 212 13.75 -18.61 -12.35
C PRO A 212 12.81 -17.47 -11.96
N ALA A 213 12.76 -16.40 -12.74
CA ALA A 213 11.92 -15.23 -12.46
C ALA A 213 10.42 -15.57 -12.30
N LEU A 214 9.92 -16.60 -13.00
CA LEU A 214 8.54 -17.07 -12.86
C LEU A 214 8.23 -17.58 -11.44
N PHE A 215 9.20 -18.18 -10.75
CA PHE A 215 9.05 -18.57 -9.35
C PHE A 215 8.78 -17.35 -8.47
N TRP A 216 9.54 -16.27 -8.66
CA TRP A 216 9.37 -15.03 -7.89
C TRP A 216 8.04 -14.33 -8.20
N VAL A 217 7.59 -14.36 -9.45
CA VAL A 217 6.22 -13.93 -9.81
C VAL A 217 5.17 -14.75 -9.05
N GLY A 218 5.37 -16.07 -8.94
CA GLY A 218 4.53 -16.95 -8.14
C GLY A 218 4.54 -16.60 -6.65
N VAL A 219 5.70 -16.31 -6.06
CA VAL A 219 5.83 -15.83 -4.68
C VAL A 219 5.05 -14.54 -4.47
N PHE A 220 5.18 -13.56 -5.37
CA PHE A 220 4.39 -12.33 -5.29
C PHE A 220 2.90 -12.60 -5.33
N LEU A 221 2.45 -13.47 -6.23
CA LEU A 221 1.04 -13.80 -6.35
C LEU A 221 0.52 -14.46 -5.06
N VAL A 222 1.24 -15.45 -4.53
CA VAL A 222 0.86 -16.16 -3.30
C VAL A 222 0.78 -15.20 -2.11
N VAL A 223 1.77 -14.32 -1.94
CA VAL A 223 1.76 -13.35 -0.83
C VAL A 223 0.62 -12.36 -0.96
N ASN A 224 0.38 -11.81 -2.15
CA ASN A 224 -0.70 -10.85 -2.38
C ASN A 224 -2.10 -11.49 -2.22
N LEU A 225 -2.30 -12.72 -2.72
CA LEU A 225 -3.55 -13.45 -2.52
C LEU A 225 -3.76 -13.85 -1.06
N GLY A 226 -2.71 -14.30 -0.37
CA GLY A 226 -2.78 -14.60 1.07
C GLY A 226 -3.14 -13.36 1.88
N ALA A 227 -2.51 -12.22 1.57
CA ALA A 227 -2.82 -10.93 2.18
C ALA A 227 -4.27 -10.49 1.89
N LEU A 228 -4.77 -10.68 0.66
CA LEU A 228 -6.17 -10.41 0.32
C LEU A 228 -7.13 -11.28 1.13
N VAL A 229 -6.86 -12.57 1.29
CA VAL A 229 -7.69 -13.48 2.10
C VAL A 229 -7.67 -13.08 3.57
N ILE A 230 -6.49 -12.82 4.14
CA ILE A 230 -6.34 -12.38 5.53
C ILE A 230 -7.05 -11.04 5.75
N GLY A 231 -6.82 -10.06 4.88
CA GLY A 231 -7.48 -8.75 4.94
C GLY A 231 -8.99 -8.85 4.82
N THR A 232 -9.49 -9.73 3.94
CA THR A 232 -10.94 -10.00 3.82
C THR A 232 -11.52 -10.55 5.11
N PHE A 233 -10.84 -11.50 5.74
CA PHE A 233 -11.28 -12.05 7.02
C PHE A 233 -11.28 -10.99 8.13
N LEU A 234 -10.24 -10.14 8.19
CA LEU A 234 -10.16 -9.06 9.18
C LEU A 234 -11.26 -8.00 9.01
N LEU A 235 -11.66 -7.68 7.76
CA LEU A 235 -12.65 -6.64 7.48
C LEU A 235 -14.09 -7.15 7.54
N ALA A 236 -14.33 -8.36 7.02
CA ALA A 236 -15.68 -8.89 6.80
C ALA A 236 -16.01 -10.11 7.69
N GLY A 237 -15.05 -10.67 8.42
CA GLY A 237 -15.23 -11.90 9.19
C GLY A 237 -16.38 -11.85 10.19
N GLN A 238 -16.59 -10.70 10.83
CA GLN A 238 -17.70 -10.48 11.77
C GLN A 238 -19.09 -10.40 11.11
N TRP A 239 -19.13 -10.20 9.79
CA TRP A 239 -20.36 -10.10 8.99
C TRP A 239 -20.60 -11.35 8.12
N LEU A 240 -19.62 -12.25 8.05
CA LEU A 240 -19.82 -13.55 7.44
C LEU A 240 -20.78 -14.34 8.33
N PRO A 241 -21.80 -15.01 7.77
CA PRO A 241 -22.63 -15.89 8.55
C PRO A 241 -21.71 -16.92 9.22
N ALA A 242 -21.83 -17.07 10.54
CA ALA A 242 -21.19 -18.17 11.25
C ALA A 242 -21.63 -19.45 10.53
N SER A 243 -20.67 -20.16 9.93
CA SER A 243 -20.96 -21.45 9.33
C SER A 243 -21.48 -22.35 10.44
N ILE A 244 -22.70 -22.87 10.25
CA ILE A 244 -23.35 -23.89 11.07
C ILE A 244 -22.44 -25.11 11.21
#